data_AF-X1NWP4-F1
#
_entry.id   AF-X1NWP4-F1
#
_cell.length_a   1.000
_cell.length_b   1.000
_cell.length_c   1.000
_cell.angle_alpha   90.00
_cell.angle_beta   90.00
_cell.angle_gamma   90.00
#
_symmetry.space_group_name_H-M   'P 1'
#
loop_
_entity.id
_entity.type
_entity.pdbx_description
1 polymer ?
#
loop_
_entity_poly.entity_id
_entity_poly.type
_entity_poly.pdbx_seq_one_letter_code
_entity_poly.pdbx_strand_id
1 'polypeptide(L)'
;LEEKVIGPLGDEVLASYGILGDKKTAVIEMAEASGLTLVPENKRNPLITTTYGTGQLIKAALDQGCRKMIIGIGGSATNDGGAGMLQALGVKLLDREGKEVGFGGGKLKKVFRIDTKYLDNRLSETKVLIASDVSNPLCGPKGAARIYGPQKGATPEVIKELDESLAYFAEIIKRDLNKDIKDIPGAGAAGGLGASLIAFLNA
;
A
#
# COMPACT_ATOMS: atom_id res chain seq x y z
N LEU A 1 -0.33 5.65 20.18
CA LEU A 1 -1.47 4.71 20.32
C LEU A 1 -1.06 3.42 19.64
N GLU A 2 -1.60 2.28 20.07
CA GLU A 2 -1.26 0.96 19.52
C GLU A 2 -2.52 0.26 19.03
N GLU A 3 -2.41 -0.49 17.95
CA GLU A 3 -3.50 -1.29 17.37
C GLU A 3 -2.98 -2.67 16.99
N LYS A 4 -3.82 -3.69 17.18
CA LYS A 4 -3.57 -5.01 16.59
C LYS A 4 -3.99 -4.97 15.12
N VAL A 5 -3.02 -5.19 14.24
CA VAL A 5 -3.20 -5.12 12.79
C VAL A 5 -2.59 -6.34 12.11
N ILE A 6 -2.97 -6.58 10.87
CA ILE A 6 -2.40 -7.62 10.03
C ILE A 6 -1.02 -7.17 9.56
N GLY A 7 -0.01 -7.88 10.03
CA GLY A 7 1.38 -7.71 9.63
C GLY A 7 1.63 -8.13 8.17
N PRO A 8 2.84 -7.89 7.65
CA PRO A 8 3.14 -8.12 6.24
C PRO A 8 2.96 -9.58 5.80
N LEU A 9 3.09 -10.57 6.68
CA LEU A 9 2.89 -11.99 6.33
C LEU A 9 1.46 -12.51 6.58
N GLY A 10 0.54 -11.66 7.03
CA GLY A 10 -0.84 -12.05 7.35
C GLY A 10 -1.09 -12.35 8.83
N ASP A 11 -0.04 -12.53 9.63
CA ASP A 11 -0.12 -12.70 11.08
C ASP A 11 -0.43 -11.37 11.79
N GLU A 12 -1.04 -11.40 12.98
CA GLU A 12 -1.26 -10.19 13.76
C GLU A 12 0.04 -9.62 14.34
N VAL A 13 0.18 -8.29 14.29
CA VAL A 13 1.25 -7.53 14.94
C VAL A 13 0.65 -6.38 15.72
N LEU A 14 1.34 -5.93 16.77
CA LEU A 14 1.01 -4.71 17.48
C LEU A 14 1.76 -3.55 16.81
N ALA A 15 1.03 -2.59 16.27
CA ALA A 15 1.59 -1.48 15.51
C ALA A 15 1.23 -0.14 16.15
N SER A 16 2.18 0.79 16.17
CA SER A 16 1.98 2.12 16.76
C SER A 16 1.63 3.19 15.73
N TYR A 17 0.87 4.20 16.17
CA TYR A 17 0.69 5.46 15.45
C TYR A 17 0.56 6.64 16.43
N GLY A 18 0.89 7.84 15.97
CA GLY A 18 0.85 9.06 16.76
C GLY A 18 -0.35 9.94 16.43
N ILE A 19 -0.81 10.71 17.41
CA ILE A 19 -1.71 11.86 17.19
C ILE A 19 -1.01 13.07 17.79
N LEU A 20 -0.87 14.13 16.99
CA LEU A 20 -0.21 15.36 17.43
C LEU A 20 -1.06 16.11 18.48
N GLY A 21 -0.45 17.08 19.15
CA GLY A 21 -1.10 17.87 20.21
C GLY A 21 -2.37 18.61 19.76
N ASP A 22 -2.56 18.83 18.45
CA ASP A 22 -3.78 19.41 17.88
C ASP A 22 -4.99 18.45 17.89
N LYS A 23 -4.77 17.17 18.23
CA LYS A 23 -5.75 16.08 18.26
C LYS A 23 -6.49 15.86 16.93
N LYS A 24 -5.95 16.37 15.82
CA LYS A 24 -6.55 16.30 14.47
C LYS A 24 -5.63 15.68 13.44
N THR A 25 -4.32 15.71 13.72
CA THR A 25 -3.27 15.22 12.83
C THR A 25 -2.72 13.90 13.35
N ALA A 26 -2.89 12.84 12.57
CA ALA A 26 -2.25 11.56 12.82
C ALA A 26 -0.87 11.48 12.12
N VAL A 27 0.07 10.79 12.75
CA VAL A 27 1.36 10.42 12.17
C VAL A 27 1.44 8.90 12.14
N ILE A 28 1.55 8.34 10.95
CA ILE A 28 1.54 6.90 10.71
C ILE A 28 2.86 6.52 10.05
N GLU A 29 3.60 5.60 10.64
CA GLU A 29 4.72 4.95 9.98
C GLU A 29 4.26 3.60 9.45
N MET A 30 4.25 3.43 8.12
CA MET A 30 3.76 2.17 7.53
C MET A 30 4.60 0.96 7.98
N ALA A 31 5.86 1.20 8.36
CA ALA A 31 6.77 0.16 8.80
C ALA A 31 6.31 -0.53 10.09
N GLU A 32 5.55 0.16 10.95
CA GLU A 32 4.96 -0.41 12.18
C GLU A 32 3.99 -1.55 11.89
N ALA A 33 3.31 -1.52 10.73
CA ALA A 33 2.34 -2.55 10.35
C ALA A 33 2.79 -3.41 9.16
N SER A 34 3.68 -2.89 8.31
CA SER A 34 4.01 -3.48 7.01
C SER A 34 5.51 -3.38 6.70
N GLY A 35 6.33 -3.22 7.73
CA GLY A 35 7.78 -2.99 7.63
C GLY A 35 8.62 -4.25 7.47
N LEU A 36 9.81 -4.06 6.90
CA LEU A 36 10.80 -5.10 6.64
C LEU A 36 11.34 -5.75 7.92
N THR A 37 11.36 -5.01 9.03
CA THR A 37 11.77 -5.49 10.35
C THR A 37 10.80 -6.52 10.95
N LEU A 38 9.56 -6.54 10.50
CA LEU A 38 8.54 -7.51 10.90
C LEU A 38 8.67 -8.85 10.16
N VAL A 39 9.55 -8.93 9.16
CA VAL A 39 9.71 -10.12 8.32
C VAL A 39 11.11 -10.71 8.50
N PRO A 40 11.24 -11.89 9.12
CA PRO A 40 12.50 -12.62 9.19
C PRO A 40 13.12 -12.79 7.80
N GLU A 41 14.44 -12.70 7.67
CA GLU A 41 15.11 -12.68 6.37
C GLU A 41 14.77 -13.89 5.49
N ASN A 42 14.68 -15.08 6.11
CA ASN A 42 14.32 -16.32 5.43
C ASN A 42 12.83 -16.43 5.04
N LYS A 43 11.99 -15.48 5.46
CA LYS A 43 10.56 -15.40 5.11
C LYS A 43 10.23 -14.22 4.19
N ARG A 44 11.23 -13.43 3.79
CA ARG A 44 11.03 -12.27 2.90
C ARG A 44 10.56 -12.73 1.52
N ASN A 45 9.31 -12.42 1.19
CA ASN A 45 8.74 -12.73 -0.11
C ASN A 45 7.72 -11.64 -0.54
N PRO A 46 8.10 -10.73 -1.46
CA PRO A 46 7.25 -9.62 -1.86
C PRO A 46 6.05 -10.02 -2.72
N LEU A 47 5.96 -11.28 -3.16
CA LEU A 47 4.77 -11.81 -3.83
C LEU A 47 3.59 -11.99 -2.89
N ILE A 48 3.85 -12.20 -1.60
CA ILE A 48 2.82 -12.52 -0.60
C ILE A 48 2.64 -11.42 0.45
N THR A 49 3.62 -10.52 0.61
CA THR A 49 3.55 -9.52 1.69
C THR A 49 2.52 -8.44 1.42
N THR A 50 1.77 -8.06 2.47
CA THR A 50 0.59 -7.20 2.38
C THR A 50 0.75 -5.86 3.10
N THR A 51 0.13 -4.81 2.56
CA THR A 51 -0.02 -3.50 3.21
C THR A 51 -1.30 -3.37 4.03
N TYR A 52 -2.04 -4.46 4.25
CA TYR A 52 -3.35 -4.43 4.92
C TYR A 52 -3.31 -3.74 6.28
N GLY A 53 -2.32 -4.04 7.12
CA GLY A 53 -2.17 -3.40 8.43
C GLY A 53 -1.95 -1.88 8.35
N THR A 54 -1.30 -1.38 7.29
CA THR A 54 -1.17 0.07 7.06
C THR A 54 -2.56 0.71 6.86
N GLY A 55 -3.45 0.07 6.10
CA GLY A 55 -4.83 0.52 5.96
C GLY A 55 -5.62 0.46 7.27
N GLN A 56 -5.35 -0.53 8.13
CA GLN A 56 -5.94 -0.59 9.48
C GLN A 56 -5.46 0.56 10.37
N LEU A 57 -4.19 0.97 10.32
CA LEU A 57 -3.69 2.15 11.03
C LEU A 57 -4.35 3.44 10.53
N ILE A 58 -4.52 3.58 9.21
CA ILE A 58 -5.26 4.71 8.63
C ILE A 58 -6.69 4.73 9.16
N LYS A 59 -7.38 3.58 9.14
CA LYS A 59 -8.73 3.46 9.69
C LYS A 59 -8.79 3.81 11.18
N ALA A 60 -7.83 3.35 11.98
CA ALA A 60 -7.75 3.68 13.40
C ALA A 60 -7.60 5.20 13.62
N ALA A 61 -6.76 5.87 12.84
CA ALA A 61 -6.63 7.32 12.89
C ALA A 61 -7.95 8.04 12.51
N LEU A 62 -8.69 7.55 11.51
CA LEU A 62 -10.02 8.08 11.19
C LEU A 62 -11.02 7.85 12.32
N ASP A 63 -10.96 6.71 13.00
CA ASP A 63 -11.79 6.35 14.15
C ASP A 63 -11.52 7.27 15.35
N GLN A 64 -10.28 7.77 15.50
CA GLN A 64 -9.93 8.83 16.47
C GLN A 64 -10.34 10.24 16.03
N GLY A 65 -11.04 10.38 14.89
CA GLY A 65 -11.51 11.67 14.39
C GLY A 65 -10.46 12.51 13.65
N CYS A 66 -9.28 11.95 13.36
CA CYS A 66 -8.27 12.68 12.60
C CYS A 66 -8.76 12.96 11.17
N ARG A 67 -8.42 14.14 10.65
CA ARG A 67 -8.69 14.59 9.26
C ARG A 67 -7.44 15.16 8.58
N LYS A 68 -6.30 15.04 9.24
CA LYS A 68 -4.98 15.26 8.66
C LYS A 68 -4.11 14.04 8.97
N MET A 69 -3.34 13.58 8.01
CA MET A 69 -2.44 12.44 8.18
C MET A 69 -1.09 12.73 7.55
N ILE A 70 -0.03 12.42 8.27
CA ILE A 70 1.34 12.35 7.75
C ILE A 70 1.70 10.87 7.73
N ILE A 71 1.96 10.31 6.55
CA ILE A 71 2.25 8.89 6.39
C ILE A 71 3.70 8.73 5.93
N GLY A 72 4.55 8.23 6.81
CA GLY A 72 5.90 7.80 6.50
C GLY A 72 5.88 6.44 5.81
N ILE A 73 6.42 6.38 4.59
CA ILE A 73 6.42 5.16 3.77
C ILE A 73 7.81 4.54 3.56
N GLY A 74 8.74 4.83 4.47
CA GLY A 74 10.04 4.16 4.51
C GLY A 74 9.94 2.72 5.06
N GLY A 75 10.95 1.89 4.77
CA GLY A 75 11.13 0.61 5.48
C GLY A 75 10.14 -0.51 5.14
N SER A 76 9.38 -0.42 4.05
CA SER A 76 8.36 -1.44 3.67
C SER A 76 8.90 -2.85 3.41
N ALA A 77 8.15 -3.89 3.79
CA ALA A 77 8.36 -5.28 3.37
C ALA A 77 7.63 -5.65 2.06
N THR A 78 6.78 -4.76 1.57
CA THR A 78 5.70 -5.08 0.62
C THR A 78 6.02 -4.67 -0.82
N ASN A 79 5.40 -5.35 -1.78
CA ASN A 79 5.38 -4.92 -3.19
C ASN A 79 4.01 -5.20 -3.82
N ASP A 80 2.95 -4.94 -3.07
CA ASP A 80 1.56 -5.18 -3.43
C ASP A 80 0.87 -3.94 -4.04
N GLY A 81 1.63 -2.89 -4.39
CA GLY A 81 1.04 -1.68 -4.95
C GLY A 81 0.11 -0.93 -3.98
N GLY A 82 0.14 -1.23 -2.68
CA GLY A 82 -0.85 -0.70 -1.72
C GLY A 82 -2.21 -1.39 -1.78
N ALA A 83 -2.34 -2.51 -2.49
CA ALA A 83 -3.61 -3.24 -2.63
C ALA A 83 -4.18 -3.66 -1.27
N GLY A 84 -3.34 -4.19 -0.36
CA GLY A 84 -3.79 -4.57 0.97
C GLY A 84 -4.35 -3.37 1.76
N MET A 85 -3.66 -2.23 1.72
CA MET A 85 -4.13 -0.98 2.35
C MET A 85 -5.51 -0.58 1.81
N LEU A 86 -5.71 -0.63 0.49
CA LEU A 86 -7.00 -0.30 -0.13
C LEU A 86 -8.11 -1.25 0.32
N GLN A 87 -7.83 -2.55 0.40
CA GLN A 87 -8.77 -3.56 0.90
C GLN A 87 -9.19 -3.29 2.34
N ALA A 88 -8.23 -2.95 3.21
CA ALA A 88 -8.51 -2.60 4.61
C ALA A 88 -9.36 -1.31 4.75
N LEU A 89 -9.28 -0.41 3.77
CA LEU A 89 -10.08 0.82 3.71
C LEU A 89 -11.41 0.64 2.98
N GLY A 90 -11.76 -0.59 2.59
CA GLY A 90 -13.06 -0.95 2.01
C GLY A 90 -13.10 -0.98 0.49
N VAL A 91 -11.99 -0.77 -0.22
CA VAL A 91 -11.95 -1.02 -1.67
C VAL A 91 -12.03 -2.51 -1.94
N LYS A 92 -12.92 -2.94 -2.84
CA LYS A 92 -12.95 -4.32 -3.30
C LYS A 92 -12.14 -4.47 -4.58
N LEU A 93 -11.08 -5.26 -4.50
CA LEU A 93 -10.26 -5.65 -5.64
C LEU A 93 -10.76 -7.02 -6.13
N LEU A 94 -11.52 -7.03 -7.21
CA LEU A 94 -12.27 -8.21 -7.66
C LEU A 94 -11.61 -8.89 -8.86
N ASP A 95 -11.62 -10.21 -8.89
CA ASP A 95 -11.22 -11.01 -10.05
C ASP A 95 -12.34 -11.13 -11.09
N ARG A 96 -12.10 -11.93 -12.15
CA ARG A 96 -13.06 -12.14 -13.25
C ARG A 96 -14.34 -12.85 -12.82
N GLU A 97 -14.32 -13.57 -11.70
CA GLU A 97 -15.48 -14.25 -11.12
C GLU A 97 -16.24 -13.34 -10.15
N GLY A 98 -15.74 -12.11 -9.91
CA GLY A 98 -16.31 -11.18 -8.93
C GLY A 98 -15.94 -11.50 -7.49
N LYS A 99 -14.90 -12.31 -7.25
CA LYS A 99 -14.38 -12.62 -5.90
C LYS A 99 -13.23 -11.68 -5.56
N GLU A 100 -13.06 -11.38 -4.27
CA GLU A 100 -11.93 -10.57 -3.82
C GLU A 100 -10.60 -11.31 -4.03
N VAL A 101 -9.62 -10.58 -4.56
CA VAL A 101 -8.26 -11.11 -4.72
C VAL A 101 -7.59 -11.23 -3.35
N GLY A 102 -6.75 -12.26 -3.20
CA GLY A 102 -5.91 -12.40 -2.01
C GLY A 102 -4.80 -11.35 -1.95
N PHE A 103 -4.03 -11.40 -0.87
CA PHE A 103 -2.95 -10.44 -0.61
C PHE A 103 -1.67 -10.68 -1.42
N GLY A 104 -0.86 -9.62 -1.51
CA GLY A 104 0.50 -9.66 -2.02
C GLY A 104 0.63 -9.28 -3.50
N GLY A 105 1.84 -8.89 -3.90
CA GLY A 105 2.14 -8.44 -5.27
C GLY A 105 1.85 -9.48 -6.35
N GLY A 106 1.97 -10.77 -6.03
CA GLY A 106 1.68 -11.87 -6.96
C GLY A 106 0.19 -12.04 -7.28
N LYS A 107 -0.71 -11.33 -6.57
CA LYS A 107 -2.16 -11.39 -6.83
C LYS A 107 -2.65 -10.25 -7.71
N LEU A 108 -1.84 -9.20 -7.95
CA LEU A 108 -2.28 -8.01 -8.67
C LEU A 108 -2.72 -8.29 -10.11
N LYS A 109 -2.08 -9.23 -10.82
CA LYS A 109 -2.50 -9.66 -12.16
C LYS A 109 -3.90 -10.30 -12.21
N LYS A 110 -4.45 -10.70 -11.05
CA LYS A 110 -5.80 -11.27 -10.96
C LYS A 110 -6.87 -10.19 -10.82
N VAL A 111 -6.50 -8.95 -10.47
CA VAL A 111 -7.46 -7.86 -10.32
C VAL A 111 -8.09 -7.58 -11.69
N PHE A 112 -9.37 -7.83 -11.79
CA PHE A 112 -10.16 -7.55 -12.99
C PHE A 112 -10.95 -6.26 -12.87
N ARG A 113 -11.40 -5.89 -11.66
CA ARG A 113 -12.19 -4.68 -11.41
C ARG A 113 -11.91 -4.11 -10.02
N ILE A 114 -11.91 -2.78 -9.91
CA ILE A 114 -11.85 -2.05 -8.65
C ILE A 114 -13.24 -1.49 -8.34
N ASP A 115 -13.77 -1.82 -7.16
CA ASP A 115 -15.02 -1.25 -6.65
C ASP A 115 -14.73 -0.43 -5.39
N THR A 116 -14.91 0.89 -5.52
CA THR A 116 -14.68 1.87 -4.45
C THR A 116 -15.95 2.25 -3.70
N LYS A 117 -17.09 1.59 -3.95
CA LYS A 117 -18.37 1.90 -3.30
C LYS A 117 -18.30 1.86 -1.77
N TYR A 118 -17.43 1.01 -1.23
CA TYR A 118 -17.27 0.79 0.21
C TYR A 118 -16.00 1.45 0.78
N LEU A 119 -15.30 2.27 -0.02
CA LEU A 119 -14.18 3.06 0.46
C LEU A 119 -14.63 3.97 1.62
N ASP A 120 -13.84 4.02 2.68
CA ASP A 120 -14.14 4.84 3.86
C ASP A 120 -14.39 6.30 3.47
N ASN A 121 -15.64 6.76 3.63
CA ASN A 121 -16.09 8.05 3.13
C ASN A 121 -15.38 9.23 3.81
N ARG A 122 -14.83 9.04 5.02
CA ARG A 122 -14.08 10.06 5.78
C ARG A 122 -12.78 10.45 5.08
N LEU A 123 -12.26 9.59 4.19
CA LEU A 123 -11.07 9.89 3.40
C LEU A 123 -11.27 11.09 2.46
N SER A 124 -12.49 11.33 1.98
CA SER A 124 -12.81 12.47 1.13
C SER A 124 -12.63 13.84 1.83
N GLU A 125 -12.73 13.84 3.16
CA GLU A 125 -12.53 15.02 4.03
C GLU A 125 -11.15 15.06 4.67
N THR A 126 -10.29 14.07 4.38
CA THR A 126 -9.00 13.89 5.04
C THR A 126 -7.88 14.39 4.15
N LYS A 127 -7.04 15.30 4.68
CA LYS A 127 -5.80 15.68 4.02
C LYS A 127 -4.71 14.68 4.35
N VAL A 128 -4.18 14.00 3.34
CA VAL A 128 -3.06 13.07 3.48
C VAL A 128 -1.79 13.72 2.94
N LEU A 129 -0.68 13.55 3.65
CA LEU A 129 0.66 13.97 3.25
C LEU A 129 1.57 12.75 3.31
N ILE A 130 2.23 12.45 2.19
CA ILE A 130 3.22 11.37 2.13
C ILE A 130 4.59 11.93 2.49
N ALA A 131 5.25 11.33 3.50
CA ALA A 131 6.67 11.54 3.74
C ALA A 131 7.46 10.46 2.96
N SER A 132 8.03 10.87 1.83
CA SER A 132 8.87 10.04 0.98
C SER A 132 10.12 10.80 0.54
N ASP A 133 11.25 10.11 0.52
CA ASP A 133 12.57 10.61 0.13
C ASP A 133 12.98 10.15 -1.28
N VAL A 134 12.08 9.49 -2.02
CA VAL A 134 12.38 8.88 -3.32
C VAL A 134 11.40 9.33 -4.40
N SER A 135 11.87 9.43 -5.63
CA SER A 135 11.09 9.89 -6.80
C SER A 135 10.82 8.80 -7.83
N ASN A 136 11.14 7.55 -7.51
CA ASN A 136 11.00 6.41 -8.41
C ASN A 136 9.54 6.23 -8.90
N PRO A 137 9.32 5.97 -10.20
CA PRO A 137 7.99 5.67 -10.73
C PRO A 137 7.48 4.30 -10.25
N LEU A 138 6.23 3.97 -10.57
CA LEU A 138 5.61 2.73 -10.09
C LEU A 138 6.32 1.47 -10.62
N CYS A 139 6.56 1.42 -11.94
CA CYS A 139 7.15 0.27 -12.64
C CYS A 139 8.17 0.71 -13.70
N GLY A 140 8.80 -0.26 -14.37
CA GLY A 140 9.83 -0.03 -15.38
C GLY A 140 11.26 -0.04 -14.81
N PRO A 141 12.27 0.39 -15.59
CA PRO A 141 13.69 0.25 -15.24
C PRO A 141 14.09 0.87 -13.89
N LYS A 142 13.40 1.95 -13.49
CA LYS A 142 13.60 2.64 -12.21
C LYS A 142 12.44 2.42 -11.23
N GLY A 143 11.57 1.45 -11.51
CA GLY A 143 10.33 1.20 -10.77
C GLY A 143 10.53 0.49 -9.43
N ALA A 144 9.44 0.37 -8.67
CA ALA A 144 9.45 -0.13 -7.31
C ALA A 144 10.10 -1.52 -7.17
N ALA A 145 9.68 -2.47 -8.01
CA ALA A 145 10.15 -3.85 -7.97
C ALA A 145 11.65 -3.96 -8.28
N ARG A 146 12.15 -3.20 -9.24
CA ARG A 146 13.56 -3.26 -9.66
C ARG A 146 14.51 -2.65 -8.66
N ILE A 147 14.12 -1.52 -8.07
CA ILE A 147 14.99 -0.75 -7.17
C ILE A 147 14.93 -1.30 -5.75
N TYR A 148 13.73 -1.66 -5.26
CA TYR A 148 13.54 -2.02 -3.86
C TYR A 148 13.16 -3.49 -3.65
N GLY A 149 12.87 -4.25 -4.70
CA GLY A 149 12.58 -5.69 -4.62
C GLY A 149 13.71 -6.53 -4.04
N PRO A 150 15.00 -6.33 -4.43
CA PRO A 150 16.11 -7.16 -3.95
C PRO A 150 16.22 -7.22 -2.42
N GLN A 151 16.17 -6.07 -1.74
CA GLN A 151 16.22 -6.00 -0.27
C GLN A 151 15.00 -6.65 0.42
N LYS A 152 13.89 -6.81 -0.30
CA LYS A 152 12.66 -7.47 0.15
C LYS A 152 12.63 -8.97 -0.18
N GLY A 153 13.73 -9.55 -0.69
CA GLY A 153 13.83 -10.97 -1.02
C GLY A 153 13.39 -11.34 -2.44
N ALA A 154 13.23 -10.36 -3.34
CA ALA A 154 12.86 -10.66 -4.73
C ALA A 154 14.08 -11.16 -5.54
N THR A 155 13.95 -12.34 -6.16
CA THR A 155 14.87 -12.81 -7.20
C THR A 155 14.65 -12.05 -8.52
N PRO A 156 15.54 -12.13 -9.51
CA PRO A 156 15.34 -11.50 -10.82
C PRO A 156 14.00 -11.87 -11.49
N GLU A 157 13.56 -13.12 -11.34
CA GLU A 157 12.28 -13.61 -11.87
C GLU A 157 11.10 -12.97 -11.13
N VAL A 158 11.18 -12.92 -9.80
CA VAL A 158 10.16 -12.27 -8.94
C VAL A 158 10.08 -10.76 -9.23
N ILE A 159 11.22 -10.10 -9.45
CA ILE A 159 11.26 -8.69 -9.84
C ILE A 159 10.51 -8.47 -11.15
N LYS A 160 10.74 -9.31 -12.15
CA LYS A 160 10.04 -9.22 -13.44
C LYS A 160 8.53 -9.42 -13.26
N GLU A 161 8.13 -10.44 -12.50
CA GLU A 161 6.72 -10.71 -12.22
C GLU A 161 6.04 -9.53 -11.52
N LEU A 162 6.68 -8.97 -10.48
CA LEU A 162 6.16 -7.83 -9.73
C LEU A 162 6.08 -6.55 -10.57
N ASP A 163 7.09 -6.28 -11.41
CA ASP A 163 7.11 -5.12 -12.30
C ASP A 163 5.93 -5.16 -13.30
N GLU A 164 5.70 -6.33 -13.90
CA GLU A 164 4.56 -6.57 -14.79
C GLU A 164 3.21 -6.51 -14.04
N SER A 165 3.18 -6.97 -12.79
CA SER A 165 1.99 -6.98 -11.94
C SER A 165 1.59 -5.57 -11.51
N LEU A 166 2.56 -4.72 -11.16
CA LEU A 166 2.35 -3.30 -10.89
C LEU A 166 1.93 -2.54 -12.14
N ALA A 167 2.55 -2.81 -13.30
CA ALA A 167 2.16 -2.21 -14.56
C ALA A 167 0.71 -2.54 -14.91
N TYR A 168 0.31 -3.81 -14.79
CA TYR A 168 -1.07 -4.23 -14.99
C TYR A 168 -2.03 -3.56 -14.01
N PHE A 169 -1.67 -3.49 -12.71
CA PHE A 169 -2.51 -2.82 -11.71
C PHE A 169 -2.71 -1.33 -12.00
N ALA A 170 -1.67 -0.64 -12.50
CA ALA A 170 -1.76 0.74 -12.93
C ALA A 170 -2.76 0.93 -14.09
N GLU A 171 -2.78 0.01 -15.07
CA GLU A 171 -3.75 0.04 -16.17
C GLU A 171 -5.18 -0.18 -15.67
N ILE A 172 -5.39 -1.05 -14.68
CA ILE A 172 -6.71 -1.24 -14.06
C ILE A 172 -7.16 0.02 -13.31
N ILE A 173 -6.27 0.65 -12.54
CA ILE A 173 -6.55 1.92 -11.85
C ILE A 173 -6.91 3.01 -12.88
N LYS A 174 -6.15 3.11 -13.98
CA LYS A 174 -6.42 4.06 -15.06
C LYS A 174 -7.78 3.79 -15.71
N ARG A 175 -8.11 2.53 -15.99
CA ARG A 175 -9.38 2.14 -16.62
C ARG A 175 -10.59 2.42 -15.72
N ASP A 176 -10.51 2.04 -14.45
CA ASP A 176 -11.67 2.06 -13.54
C ASP A 176 -11.86 3.42 -12.84
N LEU A 177 -10.77 4.16 -12.60
CA LEU A 177 -10.80 5.43 -11.86
C LEU A 177 -10.37 6.63 -12.70
N ASN A 178 -9.96 6.45 -13.95
CA ASN A 178 -9.41 7.50 -14.81
C ASN A 178 -8.21 8.24 -14.18
N LYS A 179 -7.35 7.51 -13.46
CA LYS A 179 -6.14 8.04 -12.83
C LYS A 179 -4.89 7.37 -13.39
N ASP A 180 -4.03 8.15 -14.03
CA ASP A 180 -2.75 7.67 -14.56
C ASP A 180 -1.64 7.90 -13.52
N ILE A 181 -1.25 6.83 -12.83
CA ILE A 181 -0.27 6.87 -11.72
C ILE A 181 1.10 6.32 -12.07
N LYS A 182 1.24 5.75 -13.27
CA LYS A 182 2.39 4.90 -13.60
C LYS A 182 3.71 5.66 -13.50
N ASP A 183 3.72 6.88 -14.04
CA ASP A 183 4.92 7.71 -14.20
C ASP A 183 5.00 8.86 -13.18
N ILE A 184 4.09 8.91 -12.20
CA ILE A 184 4.12 9.95 -11.16
C ILE A 184 5.39 9.77 -10.30
N PRO A 185 6.21 10.83 -10.11
CA PRO A 185 7.36 10.76 -9.22
C PRO A 185 6.96 10.34 -7.80
N GLY A 186 7.62 9.31 -7.27
CA GLY A 186 7.34 8.78 -5.94
C GLY A 186 6.23 7.71 -5.90
N ALA A 187 5.57 7.43 -7.03
CA ALA A 187 4.56 6.36 -7.12
C ALA A 187 5.15 4.98 -6.74
N GLY A 188 6.42 4.74 -7.02
CA GLY A 188 7.11 3.49 -6.67
C GLY A 188 7.50 3.35 -5.20
N ALA A 189 7.34 4.39 -4.39
CA ALA A 189 7.68 4.34 -2.98
C ALA A 189 6.89 3.25 -2.24
N ALA A 190 7.55 2.58 -1.28
CA ALA A 190 7.00 1.46 -0.52
C ALA A 190 6.35 0.34 -1.39
N GLY A 191 6.98 -0.03 -2.50
CA GLY A 191 6.47 -1.14 -3.32
C GLY A 191 5.18 -0.80 -4.08
N GLY A 192 4.98 0.49 -4.38
CA GLY A 192 3.80 1.01 -5.07
C GLY A 192 2.69 1.52 -4.15
N LEU A 193 2.87 1.46 -2.82
CA LEU A 193 1.95 2.08 -1.86
C LEU A 193 1.77 3.57 -2.13
N GLY A 194 2.85 4.28 -2.49
CA GLY A 194 2.79 5.70 -2.85
C GLY A 194 1.79 5.97 -3.98
N ALA A 195 1.78 5.13 -5.01
CA ALA A 195 0.84 5.25 -6.13
C ALA A 195 -0.63 5.11 -5.69
N SER A 196 -0.92 4.18 -4.78
CA SER A 196 -2.27 4.01 -4.24
C SER A 196 -2.69 5.14 -3.29
N LEU A 197 -1.78 5.68 -2.49
CA LEU A 197 -2.04 6.88 -1.68
C LEU A 197 -2.40 8.08 -2.56
N ILE A 198 -1.67 8.29 -3.66
CA ILE A 198 -1.95 9.34 -4.65
C ILE A 198 -3.29 9.08 -5.35
N ALA A 199 -3.52 7.86 -5.85
CA ALA A 199 -4.72 7.52 -6.60
C ALA A 199 -6.01 7.50 -5.76
N PHE A 200 -5.98 7.06 -4.51
CA PHE A 200 -7.21 6.82 -3.75
C PHE A 200 -7.42 7.82 -2.63
N LEU A 201 -6.35 8.38 -2.07
CA LEU A 201 -6.40 9.28 -0.92
C LEU A 201 -6.02 10.73 -1.28
N ASN A 202 -5.74 11.02 -2.57
CA ASN A 202 -5.33 12.34 -3.07
C ASN A 202 -4.18 12.96 -2.25
N ALA A 203 -3.23 12.10 -1.88
CA ALA A 203 -2.09 12.42 -1.04
C ALA A 203 -0.98 13.19 -1.78
#